data_AF-A0A5C7PGV3-F1
#
_entry.id   AF-A0A5C7PGV3-F1
#
_cell.length_a   1.000
_cell.length_b   1.000
_cell.length_c   1.000
_cell.angle_alpha   90.00
_cell.angle_beta   90.00
_cell.angle_gamma   90.00
#
_symmetry.space_group_name_H-M   'P 1'
#
loop_
_entity.id
_entity.type
_entity.pdbx_description
1 polymer ?
#
loop_
_entity_poly.entity_id
_entity_poly.type
_entity_poly.pdbx_seq_one_letter_code
_entity_poly.pdbx_strand_id
1 'polypeptide(L)' 'MSAPILELIPEPQERPVLVAEDLVRIFDYGSRSAAYRAMRSGDLPVVRIGNRLYVPTAALRQLLGMPA' A
#
# COMPACT_ATOMS: atom_id res chain seq x y z
N MET A 1 -10.83 -13.64 13.94
CA MET A 1 -10.92 -12.17 13.91
C MET A 1 -9.98 -11.69 12.82
N SER A 2 -10.50 -11.08 11.74
CA SER A 2 -9.62 -10.32 10.84
C SER A 2 -9.14 -9.09 11.59
N ALA A 3 -7.83 -8.84 11.59
CA ALA A 3 -7.30 -7.56 12.05
C ALA A 3 -7.90 -6.45 11.17
N PRO A 4 -8.29 -5.29 11.73
CA PRO A 4 -8.69 -4.15 10.93
C PRO A 4 -7.56 -3.77 9.97
N ILE A 5 -7.89 -3.38 8.73
CA ILE A 5 -6.92 -3.02 7.67
C ILE A 5 -5.86 -2.03 8.18
N LEU A 6 -6.25 -1.13 9.09
CA LEU A 6 -5.37 -0.14 9.70
C LEU A 6 -4.24 -0.77 10.55
N GLU A 7 -4.46 -1.92 11.18
CA GLU A 7 -3.41 -2.66 11.92
C GLU A 7 -2.41 -3.37 11.00
N LEU A 8 -2.74 -3.56 9.72
CA LEU A 8 -1.87 -4.25 8.75
C LEU A 8 -0.89 -3.29 8.05
N ILE A 9 -1.07 -1.97 8.20
CA ILE A 9 -0.20 -0.98 7.58
C ILE A 9 0.98 -0.70 8.53
N PRO A 10 2.21 -1.05 8.14
CA PRO A 10 3.38 -0.93 9.02
C PRO A 10 3.74 0.53 9.30
N GLU A 11 4.63 0.74 10.28
CA GLU A 11 5.25 2.05 10.48
C GLU A 11 6.23 2.37 9.34
N PRO A 12 6.27 3.61 8.83
CA PRO A 12 7.17 3.97 7.72
C PRO A 12 8.65 3.82 8.05
N GLN A 13 9.04 3.90 9.33
CA GLN A 13 10.43 3.72 9.73
C GLN A 13 10.87 2.24 9.66
N GLU A 14 9.94 1.30 9.84
CA GLU A 14 10.20 -0.14 9.70
C GLU A 14 10.12 -0.58 8.24
N ARG A 15 9.11 -0.07 7.52
CA ARG A 15 8.86 -0.41 6.13
C ARG A 15 8.47 0.84 5.33
N PRO A 16 9.44 1.54 4.72
CA PRO A 16 9.20 2.82 4.05
C PRO A 16 8.30 2.75 2.81
N VAL A 17 8.28 1.60 2.14
CA VAL A 17 7.52 1.38 0.91
C VAL A 17 6.83 0.01 0.91
N LEU A 18 5.64 -0.02 0.31
CA LEU A 18 4.88 -1.22 0.02
C LEU A 18 4.92 -1.52 -1.48
N VAL A 19 4.87 -2.80 -1.82
CA VAL A 19 4.76 -3.31 -3.21
C VAL A 19 3.41 -3.98 -3.43
N ALA A 20 3.11 -4.39 -4.66
CA ALA A 20 1.84 -5.01 -5.02
C ALA A 20 1.50 -6.21 -4.12
N GLU A 21 2.48 -7.04 -3.75
CA GLU A 21 2.30 -8.18 -2.85
C GLU A 21 1.79 -7.78 -1.46
N ASP A 22 2.24 -6.64 -0.94
CA ASP A 22 1.79 -6.14 0.36
C ASP A 22 0.34 -5.68 0.27
N LEU A 23 -0.01 -4.98 -0.81
CA LEU A 23 -1.36 -4.49 -1.04
C LEU A 23 -2.37 -5.63 -1.20
N VAL A 24 -1.96 -6.75 -1.81
CA VAL A 24 -2.82 -7.94 -1.88
C VAL A 24 -3.18 -8.44 -0.49
N ARG A 25 -2.23 -8.40 0.46
CA ARG A 25 -2.46 -8.85 1.84
C ARG A 25 -3.23 -7.84 2.67
N ILE A 26 -2.92 -6.55 2.53
CA ILE A 26 -3.49 -5.46 3.34
C ILE A 26 -4.93 -5.14 2.92
N PHE A 27 -5.19 -5.05 1.61
CA PHE A 27 -6.49 -4.63 1.05
C PHE A 27 -7.29 -5.78 0.44
N ASP A 28 -6.82 -7.01 0.60
CA ASP A 28 -7.50 -8.22 0.11
C ASP A 28 -7.84 -8.20 -1.39
N TYR A 29 -6.93 -7.69 -2.23
CA TYR A 29 -7.15 -7.56 -3.67
C TYR A 29 -7.28 -8.91 -4.44
N GLY A 30 -7.13 -10.05 -3.76
CA GLY A 30 -7.22 -11.40 -4.33
C GLY A 30 -6.12 -11.79 -5.34
N SER A 31 -5.44 -10.83 -5.98
CA SER A 31 -4.34 -11.08 -6.92
C SER A 31 -3.40 -9.88 -7.09
N ARG A 32 -2.15 -10.15 -7.50
CA ARG A 32 -1.18 -9.10 -7.84
C ARG A 32 -1.66 -8.19 -8.97
N SER A 33 -2.35 -8.75 -9.97
CA SER A 33 -2.87 -7.97 -11.09
C SER A 33 -3.93 -6.96 -10.66
N ALA A 34 -4.79 -7.33 -9.71
CA ALA A 34 -5.76 -6.40 -9.13
C ALA A 34 -5.08 -5.28 -8.34
N ALA A 35 -4.09 -5.62 -7.50
CA ALA A 35 -3.28 -4.63 -6.79
C ALA A 35 -2.58 -3.67 -7.77
N TYR A 36 -1.97 -4.18 -8.84
CA TYR A 36 -1.36 -3.34 -9.87
C TYR A 36 -2.36 -2.43 -10.61
N ARG A 37 -3.61 -2.86 -10.78
CA ARG A 37 -4.66 -1.97 -11.34
C ARG A 37 -4.97 -0.83 -10.38
N ALA A 38 -5.14 -1.11 -9.09
CA ALA A 38 -5.35 -0.09 -8.07
C ALA A 38 -4.15 0.87 -7.95
N MET A 39 -2.93 0.36 -8.06
CA MET A 39 -1.72 1.20 -8.10
C MET A 39 -1.66 2.11 -9.34
N ARG A 40 -2.37 1.78 -10.42
CA ARG A 40 -2.38 2.56 -11.67
C ARG A 40 -3.61 3.45 -11.81
N SER A 41 -4.69 3.19 -11.08
CA SER A 41 -5.92 4.01 -11.12
C SER A 41 -5.74 5.39 -10.48
N GLY A 42 -4.76 5.53 -9.58
CA GLY A 42 -4.51 6.76 -8.83
C GLY A 42 -5.17 6.79 -7.46
N ASP A 43 -5.88 5.73 -7.06
CA ASP A 43 -6.51 5.61 -5.74
C ASP A 43 -5.48 5.45 -4.60
N LEU A 44 -4.23 5.14 -4.95
CA LEU A 44 -3.11 4.95 -4.03
C LEU A 44 -2.00 5.97 -4.31
N PRO A 45 -1.26 6.41 -3.27
CA PRO A 45 -0.13 7.30 -3.45
C PRO A 45 1.04 6.51 -4.02
N VAL A 46 1.11 6.37 -5.35
CA VAL A 46 2.10 5.53 -6.02
C VAL A 46 3.27 6.36 -6.54
N VAL A 47 4.49 5.91 -6.25
CA VAL A 47 5.72 6.41 -6.87
C VAL A 47 6.30 5.35 -7.78
N ARG A 48 6.73 5.77 -8.97
CA ARG A 48 7.42 4.91 -9.93
C ARG A 48 8.90 5.21 -9.93
N ILE A 49 9.70 4.21 -9.60
CA ILE A 49 11.17 4.29 -9.62
C ILE A 49 11.67 3.25 -10.62
N GLY A 50 12.20 3.72 -11.75
CA GLY A 50 12.52 2.87 -12.89
C GLY A 50 11.28 2.14 -13.42
N ASN A 51 11.34 0.81 -13.47
CA ASN A 51 10.24 -0.05 -13.93
C ASN A 51 9.40 -0.65 -12.79
N ARG A 52 9.52 -0.14 -11.56
CA ARG A 52 8.81 -0.65 -10.38
C ARG A 52 7.88 0.40 -9.81
N LEU A 53 6.75 -0.07 -9.28
CA LEU A 53 5.76 0.74 -8.58
C LEU A 53 5.87 0.48 -7.09
N TYR A 54 5.85 1.56 -6.31
CA TYR A 54 5.91 1.54 -4.86
C TYR A 54 4.81 2.42 -4.30
N VAL A 55 4.28 2.05 -3.13
CA VAL A 55 3.40 2.91 -2.35
C VAL A 55 4.19 3.36 -1.12
N PRO A 56 4.59 4.64 -1.00
CA PRO A 56 5.24 5.13 0.21
C PRO A 56 4.30 4.96 1.40
N THR A 57 4.76 4.25 2.43
CA THR A 57 3.93 3.89 3.59
C THR A 57 3.44 5.14 4.32
N ALA A 58 4.31 6.15 4.48
CA ALA A 58 3.94 7.42 5.11
C ALA A 58 2.79 8.12 4.36
N ALA A 59 2.86 8.19 3.03
CA ALA A 59 1.82 8.82 2.22
C ALA A 59 0.51 8.01 2.26
N LEU A 60 0.58 6.68 2.27
CA LEU A 60 -0.60 5.82 2.43
C LEU A 60 -1.27 6.02 3.78
N ARG A 61 -0.49 6.05 4.86
CA ARG A 61 -0.98 6.30 6.22
C ARG A 61 -1.68 7.64 6.31
N GLN A 62 -1.06 8.70 5.78
CA GLN A 62 -1.68 10.03 5.72
C GLN A 62 -2.99 10.03 4.93
N LEU A 63 -3.03 9.38 3.76
CA LEU A 63 -4.24 9.27 2.94
C LEU A 63 -5.39 8.57 3.70
N LEU A 64 -5.07 7.63 4.58
CA LEU A 64 -6.03 6.89 5.40
C LEU A 64 -6.33 7.56 6.76
N GLY A 65 -5.82 8.77 7.00
CA GLY A 65 -6.04 9.50 8.26
C GLY A 65 -5.22 8.98 9.45
N MET A 66 -4.14 8.25 9.20
CA MET A 66 -3.21 7.73 10.21
C MET A 66 -1.98 8.65 10.37
N PRO A 67 -1.34 8.68 11.56
CA PRO A 67 -0.04 9.30 11.73
C PRO A 67 1.03 8.57 10.91
N ALA A 68 1.98 9.31 10.35
CA ALA A 68 3.13 8.80 9.60
C ALA A 68 4.32 8.48 10.51
#